data_AF-A0A392SAG8-F1
#
_entry.id   AF-A0A392SAG8-F1
#
_cell.length_a   1.000
_cell.length_b   1.000
_cell.length_c   1.000
_cell.angle_alpha   90.00
_cell.angle_beta   90.00
_cell.angle_gamma   90.00
#
_symmetry.space_group_name_H-M   'P 1'
#
loop_
_entity.id
_entity.type
_entity.pdbx_description
1 polymer ?
#
loop_
_entity_poly.entity_id
_entity_poly.type
_entity_poly.pdbx_seq_one_letter_code
_entity_poly.pdbx_strand_id
1 'polypeptide(L)'
;MKVSFDDYRNKYALQKELITTLETTEGKLADVVKESDALLERVKSLEDKIFLLEEKLKSTEVTLIVEEEKAADPAGIYTESSRAELITKIFKVESTMIEASSSQFQNA
;
A
#
# COMPACT_ATOMS: atom_id res chain seq x y z
N MET A 1 -46.36 -57.47 -14.11
CA MET A 1 -46.67 -56.03 -14.25
C MET A 1 -46.21 -55.16 -13.06
N LYS A 2 -45.35 -55.65 -12.15
CA LYS A 2 -44.90 -54.90 -10.96
C LYS A 2 -43.67 -54.02 -11.22
N VAL A 3 -42.84 -54.43 -12.19
CA VAL A 3 -41.57 -53.76 -12.55
C VAL A 3 -41.77 -52.31 -12.99
N SER A 4 -42.91 -51.95 -13.62
CA SER A 4 -43.11 -50.58 -14.15
C SER A 4 -43.52 -49.52 -13.13
N PHE A 5 -44.14 -49.91 -12.00
CA PHE A 5 -44.61 -48.95 -10.98
C PHE A 5 -43.49 -48.58 -10.01
N ASP A 6 -42.68 -49.56 -9.59
CA ASP A 6 -41.55 -49.32 -8.71
C ASP A 6 -40.47 -48.46 -9.39
N ASP A 7 -40.22 -48.68 -10.69
CA ASP A 7 -39.32 -47.85 -11.50
C ASP A 7 -39.80 -46.39 -11.59
N TYR A 8 -41.10 -46.16 -11.80
CA TYR A 8 -41.68 -44.82 -11.83
C TYR A 8 -41.55 -44.12 -10.47
N ARG A 9 -41.83 -44.83 -9.38
CA ARG A 9 -41.70 -44.32 -8.02
C ARG A 9 -40.26 -43.91 -7.70
N ASN A 10 -39.29 -44.73 -8.09
CA ASN A 10 -37.87 -44.45 -7.87
C ASN A 10 -37.42 -43.22 -8.69
N LYS A 11 -37.85 -43.11 -9.95
CA LYS A 11 -37.56 -41.94 -10.78
C LYS A 11 -38.16 -40.65 -10.19
N TYR A 12 -39.39 -40.71 -9.69
CA TYR A 12 -40.02 -39.57 -9.03
C TYR A 12 -39.30 -39.17 -7.74
N ALA A 13 -38.85 -40.14 -6.93
CA ALA A 13 -38.06 -39.86 -5.73
C ALA A 13 -36.76 -39.13 -6.04
N LEU A 14 -36.02 -39.60 -7.06
CA LEU A 14 -34.79 -38.94 -7.54
C LEU A 14 -35.06 -37.52 -8.07
N GLN A 15 -36.15 -37.34 -8.82
CA GLN A 15 -36.54 -36.00 -9.31
C GLN A 15 -36.81 -35.05 -8.14
N LYS A 16 -37.51 -35.51 -7.11
CA LYS A 16 -37.81 -34.71 -5.91
C LYS A 16 -36.53 -34.32 -5.17
N GLU A 17 -35.61 -35.28 -4.98
CA GLU A 17 -34.32 -35.02 -4.34
C GLU A 17 -33.46 -34.02 -5.12
N LEU A 18 -33.43 -34.17 -6.46
CA LEU A 18 -32.71 -33.24 -7.33
C LEU A 18 -33.29 -31.82 -7.23
N ILE A 19 -34.61 -31.66 -7.27
CA ILE A 19 -35.26 -30.35 -7.15
C ILE A 19 -34.92 -29.71 -5.80
N THR A 20 -35.05 -30.43 -4.69
CA THR A 20 -34.73 -29.91 -3.35
C THR A 20 -33.24 -29.53 -3.24
N THR A 21 -32.36 -30.30 -3.86
CA THR A 21 -30.93 -29.99 -3.88
C THR A 21 -30.68 -28.72 -4.70
N LEU A 22 -31.29 -28.58 -5.87
CA LEU A 22 -31.19 -27.40 -6.72
C LEU A 22 -31.66 -26.14 -5.98
N GLU A 23 -32.86 -26.17 -5.40
CA GLU A 23 -33.41 -25.06 -4.60
C GLU A 23 -32.46 -24.66 -3.46
N THR A 24 -31.88 -25.64 -2.78
CA THR A 24 -30.90 -25.38 -1.70
C THR A 24 -29.63 -24.75 -2.24
N THR A 25 -29.11 -25.23 -3.37
CA THR A 25 -27.88 -24.68 -3.98
C THR A 25 -28.10 -23.30 -4.55
N GLU A 26 -29.27 -23.01 -5.12
CA GLU A 26 -29.65 -21.68 -5.61
C GLU A 26 -29.72 -20.68 -4.47
N GLY A 27 -30.27 -21.07 -3.32
CA GLY A 27 -30.26 -20.25 -2.11
C GLY A 27 -28.85 -19.90 -1.65
N LYS A 28 -27.97 -20.91 -1.54
CA LYS A 28 -26.56 -20.68 -1.17
C LYS A 28 -25.82 -19.81 -2.18
N LEU A 29 -26.08 -19.99 -3.47
CA LEU A 29 -25.48 -19.15 -4.51
C LEU A 29 -25.92 -17.69 -4.37
N ALA A 30 -27.20 -17.44 -4.08
CA ALA A 30 -27.69 -16.08 -3.85
C ALA A 30 -27.03 -15.41 -2.64
N ASP A 31 -26.78 -16.16 -1.56
CA ASP A 31 -26.08 -15.65 -0.38
C ASP A 31 -24.61 -15.32 -0.68
N VAL A 32 -23.90 -16.21 -1.37
CA VAL A 32 -22.49 -15.99 -1.78
C VAL A 32 -22.36 -14.80 -2.73
N VAL A 33 -23.30 -14.61 -3.65
CA VAL A 33 -23.29 -13.44 -4.56
C VAL A 33 -23.44 -12.14 -3.77
N LYS A 34 -24.37 -12.08 -2.82
CA LYS A 34 -24.54 -10.89 -1.97
C LYS A 34 -23.29 -10.57 -1.14
N GLU A 35 -22.65 -11.60 -0.58
CA GLU A 35 -21.41 -11.42 0.17
C GLU A 35 -20.27 -10.93 -0.73
N SER A 36 -20.14 -11.52 -1.93
CA SER A 36 -19.18 -11.10 -2.93
C SER A 36 -19.34 -9.62 -3.32
N ASP A 37 -20.57 -9.18 -3.57
CA ASP A 37 -20.86 -7.78 -3.92
C ASP A 37 -20.51 -6.83 -2.76
N ALA A 38 -20.85 -7.20 -1.52
CA ALA A 38 -20.51 -6.41 -0.34
C ALA A 38 -18.98 -6.31 -0.11
N LEU A 39 -18.25 -7.40 -0.33
CA LEU A 39 -16.80 -7.43 -0.26
C LEU A 39 -16.16 -6.56 -1.35
N LEU A 40 -16.69 -6.60 -2.57
CA LEU A 40 -16.18 -5.82 -3.69
C LEU A 40 -16.30 -4.31 -3.42
N GLU A 41 -17.43 -3.87 -2.86
CA GLU A 41 -17.60 -2.47 -2.44
C GLU A 41 -16.65 -2.08 -1.29
N ARG A 42 -16.39 -2.99 -0.35
CA ARG A 42 -15.41 -2.75 0.72
C ARG A 42 -13.99 -2.62 0.17
N VAL A 43 -13.61 -3.45 -0.80
CA VAL A 43 -12.30 -3.37 -1.46
C VAL A 43 -12.12 -2.03 -2.13
N LYS A 44 -13.07 -1.57 -2.95
CA LYS A 44 -13.00 -0.23 -3.58
C LYS A 44 -12.83 0.89 -2.54
N SER A 45 -13.61 0.87 -1.46
CA SER A 45 -13.50 1.87 -0.40
C SER A 45 -12.13 1.86 0.29
N LEU A 46 -11.49 0.68 0.42
CA LEU A 46 -10.15 0.57 0.98
C LEU A 46 -9.09 1.06 0.00
N GLU A 47 -9.22 0.75 -1.28
CA GLU A 47 -8.34 1.26 -2.34
C GLU A 47 -8.35 2.79 -2.38
N ASP A 48 -9.53 3.43 -2.32
CA ASP A 48 -9.66 4.88 -2.25
C ASP A 48 -8.96 5.48 -1.01
N LYS A 49 -9.09 4.82 0.15
CA LYS A 49 -8.43 5.25 1.39
C LYS A 49 -6.92 5.13 1.31
N ILE A 50 -6.41 4.04 0.72
CA ILE A 50 -4.98 3.83 0.52
C ILE A 50 -4.44 4.97 -0.36
N PHE A 51 -5.11 5.24 -1.49
CA PHE A 51 -4.72 6.32 -2.39
C PHE A 51 -4.63 7.69 -1.68
N LEU A 52 -5.66 8.05 -0.89
CA LEU A 52 -5.66 9.30 -0.13
C LEU A 52 -4.55 9.36 0.93
N LEU A 53 -4.24 8.24 1.57
CA LEU A 53 -3.17 8.17 2.57
C LEU A 53 -1.79 8.28 1.91
N GLU A 54 -1.57 7.65 0.76
CA GLU A 54 -0.33 7.75 -0.02
C GLU A 54 -0.08 9.19 -0.48
N GLU A 55 -1.12 9.88 -0.99
CA GLU A 55 -1.02 11.29 -1.38
C GLU A 55 -0.65 12.17 -0.19
N LYS A 56 -1.33 11.98 0.95
CA LYS A 56 -1.05 12.73 2.18
C LYS A 56 0.37 12.47 2.71
N LEU A 57 0.84 11.23 2.65
CA LEU A 57 2.20 10.88 3.07
C LEU A 57 3.23 11.59 2.21
N LYS A 58 3.07 11.56 0.89
CA LYS A 58 3.94 12.27 -0.06
C LYS A 58 3.98 13.78 0.21
N SER A 59 2.82 14.40 0.45
CA SER A 59 2.75 15.82 0.78
C SER A 59 3.42 16.14 2.13
N THR A 60 3.25 15.27 3.12
CA THR A 60 3.84 15.46 4.46
C THR A 60 5.36 15.30 4.41
N GLU A 61 5.87 14.28 3.72
CA GLU A 61 7.29 14.05 3.51
C GLU A 61 7.96 15.24 2.83
N VAL A 62 7.38 15.74 1.72
CA VAL A 62 7.87 16.93 1.04
C VAL A 62 7.87 18.15 1.96
N THR A 63 6.82 18.33 2.78
CA THR A 63 6.76 19.46 3.72
C THR A 63 7.84 19.36 4.81
N LEU A 64 8.07 18.17 5.37
CA LEU A 64 9.07 17.95 6.40
C LEU A 64 10.48 18.20 5.88
N ILE A 65 10.80 17.70 4.68
CA ILE A 65 12.10 17.92 4.04
C ILE A 65 12.34 19.42 3.84
N VAL A 66 11.35 20.16 3.35
CA VAL A 66 11.47 21.61 3.11
C VAL A 66 11.71 22.38 4.42
N GLU A 67 11.04 22.02 5.51
CA GLU A 67 11.23 22.71 6.79
C GLU A 67 12.57 22.35 7.45
N GLU A 68 13.01 21.09 7.36
CA GLU A 68 14.33 20.67 7.83
C GLU A 68 15.45 21.36 7.03
N GLU A 69 15.32 21.43 5.72
CA GLU A 69 16.27 22.12 4.85
C GLU A 69 16.37 23.61 5.18
N LYS A 70 15.24 24.31 5.35
CA LYS A 70 15.24 25.72 5.78
C LYS A 70 15.90 25.93 7.14
N ALA A 71 15.79 24.97 8.06
CA ALA A 71 16.42 25.07 9.37
C ALA A 71 17.94 24.85 9.29
N ALA A 72 18.38 23.89 8.46
CA ALA A 72 19.79 23.56 8.27
C ALA A 72 20.53 24.59 7.39
N ASP A 73 19.85 25.17 6.41
CA ASP A 73 20.36 26.19 5.49
C ASP A 73 19.35 27.34 5.30
N PRO A 74 19.20 28.23 6.29
CA PRO A 74 18.26 29.36 6.19
C PRO A 74 18.56 30.32 5.02
N ALA A 75 19.79 30.32 4.52
CA ALA A 75 20.23 31.16 3.41
C ALA A 75 20.02 30.50 2.04
N GLY A 76 19.65 29.21 1.99
CA GLY A 76 19.46 28.45 0.75
C GLY A 76 20.71 28.35 -0.11
N ILE A 77 21.90 28.42 0.49
CA ILE A 77 23.19 28.36 -0.21
C ILE A 77 23.42 26.98 -0.87
N TYR A 78 22.80 25.96 -0.31
CA TYR A 78 23.01 24.55 -0.62
C TYR A 78 21.80 23.86 -1.23
N THR A 79 20.67 24.55 -1.38
CA THR A 79 19.41 23.99 -1.92
C THR A 79 19.57 23.29 -3.26
N GLU A 80 20.38 23.85 -4.17
CA GLU A 80 20.63 23.27 -5.49
C GLU A 80 21.94 22.46 -5.56
N SER A 81 22.65 22.30 -4.43
CA SER A 81 23.90 21.55 -4.41
C SER A 81 23.60 20.05 -4.51
N SER A 82 24.22 19.39 -5.47
CA SER A 82 24.20 17.93 -5.54
C SER A 82 24.91 17.32 -4.32
N ARG A 83 24.57 16.07 -3.98
CA ARG A 83 25.23 15.33 -2.89
C ARG A 83 26.76 15.30 -3.05
N ALA A 84 27.25 15.15 -4.28
CA ALA A 84 28.68 15.12 -4.55
C ALA A 84 29.35 16.48 -4.30
N GLU A 85 28.70 17.58 -4.67
CA GLU A 85 29.19 18.94 -4.39
C GLU A 85 29.21 19.22 -2.89
N LEU A 86 28.17 18.83 -2.15
CA LEU A 86 28.13 18.97 -0.69
C LEU A 86 29.28 18.21 -0.03
N ILE A 87 29.50 16.95 -0.41
CA ILE A 87 30.61 16.14 0.10
C ILE A 87 31.96 16.81 -0.18
N THR A 88 32.13 17.33 -1.40
CA THR A 88 33.37 18.03 -1.78
C THR A 88 33.59 19.28 -0.93
N LYS A 89 32.54 20.06 -0.68
CA LYS A 89 32.61 21.26 0.17
C LYS A 89 32.94 20.89 1.63
N ILE A 90 32.35 19.83 2.18
CA ILE A 90 32.65 19.32 3.53
C ILE A 90 34.13 18.97 3.64
N PHE A 91 34.66 18.14 2.73
CA PHE A 91 36.08 17.77 2.76
C PHE A 91 37.02 18.96 2.63
N LYS A 92 36.64 19.96 1.83
CA LYS A 92 37.41 21.21 1.71
C LYS A 92 37.45 21.97 3.03
N VAL A 93 36.30 22.15 3.70
CA VAL A 93 36.22 22.81 5.00
C VAL A 93 37.04 22.05 6.05
N GLU A 94 36.88 20.73 6.13
CA GLU A 94 37.65 19.88 7.05
C GLU A 94 39.16 20.02 6.84
N SER A 95 39.62 20.00 5.58
CA SER A 95 41.04 20.18 5.24
C SER A 95 41.55 21.55 5.70
N THR A 96 40.79 22.62 5.42
CA THR A 96 41.18 23.98 5.86
C THR A 96 41.20 24.13 7.38
N MET A 97 40.29 23.48 8.11
CA MET A 97 40.29 23.49 9.58
C MET A 97 41.53 22.76 10.13
N ILE A 98 41.89 21.60 9.58
CA ILE A 98 43.07 20.84 9.98
C ILE A 98 44.35 21.66 9.76
N GLU A 99 44.47 22.31 8.60
CA GLU A 99 45.62 23.17 8.26
C GLU A 99 45.73 24.36 9.22
N ALA A 100 44.60 25.03 9.52
CA ALA A 100 44.56 26.15 10.44
C ALA A 100 44.96 25.73 11.88
N SER A 101 44.42 24.62 12.37
CA SER A 101 44.78 24.08 13.69
C SER A 101 46.25 23.66 13.75
N SER A 102 46.77 22.98 12.73
CA SER A 102 48.18 22.57 12.67
C SER A 102 49.11 23.78 12.70
N SER A 103 48.74 24.84 11.98
CA SER A 103 49.48 26.10 11.96
C SER A 103 49.47 26.82 13.32
N GLN A 104 48.43 26.65 14.12
CA GLN A 104 48.38 27.17 15.50
C GLN A 104 49.35 26.46 16.45
N PHE A 105 49.58 25.16 16.28
CA PHE A 105 50.54 24.40 17.10
C PHE A 105 52.00 24.61 16.68
N GLN A 106 52.26 24.92 15.41
CA GLN A 106 53.63 25.14 14.91
C GLN A 106 54.16 26.57 15.13
N ASN A 107 53.29 27.53 15.44
CA ASN A 107 53.66 28.92 15.70
C ASN A 107 53.74 29.27 17.22
N ALA A 108 53.81 28.26 18.09
CA ALA A 108 53.94 28.41 19.55
C ALA A 108 55.33 28.03 20.05
#